data_AF-A0A931QID6-F1
#
_entry.id   AF-A0A931QID6-F1
#
_cell.length_a   1.000
_cell.length_b   1.000
_cell.length_c   1.000
_cell.angle_alpha   90.00
_cell.angle_beta   90.00
_cell.angle_gamma   90.00
#
_symmetry.space_group_name_H-M   'P 1'
#
loop_
_entity.id
_entity.type
_entity.pdbx_description
1 polymer ?
#
loop_
_entity_poly.entity_id
_entity_poly.type
_entity_poly.pdbx_seq_one_letter_code
_entity_poly.pdbx_strand_id
1 'polypeptide(L)'
;MKPTDPSPIPSKLFRKDHVVCDIVYTQETPLLKAARSRGVKVSGGLGMLVHQGAAAIFLWTGRRPNLNVMKLALVAGIRAKSARKR
;
A
#
# COMPACT_ATOMS: atom_id res chain seq x y z
N MET A 1 -10.28 6.39 4.63
CA MET A 1 -11.17 5.29 5.02
C MET A 1 -11.44 5.42 6.50
N LYS A 2 -12.70 5.53 6.91
CA LYS A 2 -13.09 5.53 8.32
C LYS A 2 -12.90 4.11 8.88
N PRO A 3 -12.62 3.94 10.18
CA PRO A 3 -12.45 2.62 10.78
C PRO A 3 -13.65 1.68 10.59
N THR A 4 -14.85 2.24 10.38
CA THR A 4 -16.13 1.51 10.23
C THR A 4 -16.47 1.15 8.79
N ASP A 5 -15.69 1.60 7.79
CA ASP A 5 -16.02 1.35 6.39
C ASP A 5 -15.87 -0.17 6.09
N PRO A 6 -16.88 -0.84 5.50
CA PRO A 6 -16.79 -2.25 5.15
C PRO A 6 -15.90 -2.46 3.91
N SER A 7 -15.62 -3.73 3.59
CA SER A 7 -15.04 -4.06 2.28
C SER A 7 -16.03 -3.66 1.17
N PRO A 8 -15.58 -2.97 0.10
CA PRO A 8 -16.45 -2.62 -1.03
C PRO A 8 -16.83 -3.86 -1.87
N ILE A 9 -16.11 -4.97 -1.70
CA ILE A 9 -16.37 -6.24 -2.41
C ILE A 9 -16.69 -7.34 -1.38
N PRO A 10 -17.81 -8.07 -1.54
CA PRO A 10 -18.10 -9.25 -0.74
C PRO A 10 -17.02 -10.33 -0.87
N SER A 11 -16.57 -10.88 0.27
CA SER A 11 -15.47 -11.86 0.29
C SER A 11 -15.73 -13.08 -0.61
N LYS A 12 -17.00 -13.51 -0.74
CA LYS A 12 -17.42 -14.63 -1.57
C LYS A 12 -17.12 -14.48 -3.07
N LEU A 13 -16.84 -13.27 -3.55
CA LEU A 13 -16.55 -13.01 -4.96
C LEU A 13 -15.06 -13.20 -5.32
N PHE A 14 -14.18 -13.26 -4.32
CA PHE A 14 -12.77 -13.50 -4.55
C PHE A 14 -12.48 -14.94 -4.98
N ARG A 15 -11.66 -15.08 -6.02
CA ARG A 15 -11.16 -16.36 -6.54
C ARG A 15 -9.64 -16.40 -6.44
N LYS A 16 -9.07 -17.61 -6.35
CA LYS A 16 -7.62 -17.81 -6.11
C LYS A 16 -6.71 -17.24 -7.22
N ASP A 17 -7.24 -17.07 -8.43
CA ASP A 17 -6.56 -16.49 -9.60
C ASP A 17 -6.49 -14.95 -9.55
N HIS A 18 -7.21 -14.31 -8.64
CA HIS A 18 -7.21 -12.85 -8.53
C HIS A 18 -5.92 -12.32 -7.89
N VAL A 19 -5.66 -11.04 -8.18
CA VAL A 19 -4.73 -10.20 -7.43
C VAL A 19 -5.51 -8.95 -7.02
N VAL A 20 -5.54 -8.64 -5.73
CA VAL A 20 -6.26 -7.49 -5.20
C VAL A 20 -5.27 -6.42 -4.75
N CYS A 21 -5.40 -5.24 -5.34
CA CYS A 21 -4.57 -4.08 -5.01
C CYS A 21 -5.43 -3.01 -4.35
N ASP A 22 -4.88 -2.35 -3.33
CA ASP A 22 -5.50 -1.18 -2.71
C ASP A 22 -4.50 -0.03 -2.66
N ILE A 23 -4.98 1.18 -2.93
CA ILE A 23 -4.17 2.39 -2.98
C ILE A 23 -3.87 2.97 -1.60
N VAL A 24 -4.64 2.55 -0.59
CA VAL A 24 -4.42 2.94 0.81
C VAL A 24 -3.10 2.35 1.31
N TYR A 25 -2.26 3.21 1.90
CA TYR A 25 -0.89 2.88 2.31
C TYR A 25 -0.63 3.03 3.82
N THR A 26 -1.63 3.44 4.60
CA THR A 26 -1.49 3.71 6.05
C THR A 26 -1.79 2.50 6.92
N GLN A 27 -2.69 1.63 6.48
CA GLN A 27 -3.17 0.45 7.20
C GLN A 27 -3.66 -0.59 6.20
N GLU A 28 -3.74 -1.84 6.64
CA GLU A 28 -4.43 -2.87 5.85
C GLU A 28 -5.94 -2.58 5.81
N THR A 29 -6.52 -2.57 4.61
CA THR A 29 -7.95 -2.26 4.43
C THR A 29 -8.81 -3.52 4.57
N PRO A 30 -10.10 -3.37 4.95
CA PRO A 30 -11.10 -4.43 4.87
C PRO A 30 -11.13 -5.17 3.52
N LEU A 31 -10.87 -4.49 2.40
CA LEU A 31 -10.75 -5.12 1.08
C LEU A 31 -9.60 -6.13 1.04
N LEU A 32 -8.39 -5.70 1.41
CA LEU A 32 -7.20 -6.55 1.42
C LEU A 32 -7.33 -7.68 2.44
N LYS A 33 -7.92 -7.40 3.61
CA LYS A 33 -8.17 -8.42 4.64
C LYS A 33 -9.14 -9.50 4.15
N ALA A 34 -10.24 -9.11 3.48
CA ALA A 34 -11.22 -10.05 2.93
C ALA A 34 -10.66 -10.86 1.75
N ALA A 35 -9.79 -10.28 0.92
CA ALA A 35 -9.11 -11.00 -0.15
C ALA A 35 -8.09 -12.00 0.41
N ARG A 36 -7.27 -11.59 1.39
CA ARG A 36 -6.27 -12.46 2.03
C ARG A 36 -6.93 -13.64 2.75
N SER A 37 -8.07 -13.45 3.43
CA SER A 37 -8.77 -14.55 4.09
C SER A 37 -9.30 -15.62 3.11
N ARG A 38 -9.40 -15.29 1.82
CA ARG A 38 -9.78 -16.20 0.73
C ARG A 38 -8.56 -16.80 0.01
N GLY A 39 -7.34 -16.55 0.50
CA GLY A 39 -6.09 -17.03 -0.08
C GLY A 39 -5.66 -16.29 -1.35
N VAL A 40 -6.22 -15.10 -1.60
CA VAL A 40 -5.90 -14.29 -2.78
C VAL A 40 -4.64 -13.47 -2.54
N LYS A 41 -3.83 -13.29 -3.58
CA LYS A 41 -2.65 -12.41 -3.52
C LYS A 41 -3.09 -10.96 -3.36
N VAL A 42 -2.47 -10.26 -2.42
CA VAL A 42 -2.82 -8.87 -2.09
C VAL A 42 -1.61 -7.94 -2.20
N SER A 43 -1.83 -6.70 -2.63
CA SER A 43 -0.83 -5.65 -2.70
C SER A 43 -1.39 -4.35 -2.12
N GLY A 44 -0.69 -3.77 -1.14
CA GLY A 44 -1.08 -2.48 -0.54
C GLY A 44 -0.47 -1.27 -1.24
N GLY A 45 -0.86 -0.07 -0.79
CA GLY A 45 -0.53 1.18 -1.48
C GLY A 45 0.93 1.63 -1.37
N LEU A 46 1.74 1.01 -0.50
CA LEU A 46 3.13 1.44 -0.27
C LEU A 46 4.00 1.37 -1.53
N GLY A 47 3.81 0.33 -2.35
CA GLY A 47 4.55 0.19 -3.61
C GLY A 47 4.28 1.38 -4.52
N MET A 48 3.00 1.67 -4.75
CA MET A 48 2.59 2.83 -5.54
C MET A 48 3.10 4.14 -4.95
N LEU A 49 3.04 4.34 -3.63
CA LEU A 49 3.54 5.56 -2.97
C LEU A 49 5.04 5.79 -3.25
N VAL A 50 5.86 4.74 -3.25
CA VAL A 50 7.27 4.87 -3.63
C VAL A 50 7.42 5.17 -5.12
N HIS A 51 6.71 4.44 -5.97
CA HIS A 51 6.85 4.57 -7.42
C HIS A 51 6.39 5.94 -7.93
N GLN A 52 5.30 6.50 -7.39
CA GLN A 52 4.87 7.86 -7.73
C GLN A 52 5.87 8.92 -7.27
N GLY A 53 6.50 8.73 -6.10
CA GLY A 53 7.51 9.64 -5.60
C GLY A 53 8.77 9.59 -6.46
N ALA A 54 9.15 8.39 -6.91
CA ALA A 54 10.27 8.21 -7.83
C ALA A 54 10.01 8.88 -9.18
N ALA A 55 8.79 8.75 -9.70
CA ALA A 55 8.37 9.43 -10.92
C ALA A 55 8.44 10.95 -10.77
N ALA A 56 7.95 11.51 -9.66
CA ALA A 56 8.01 12.95 -9.40
C ALA A 56 9.46 13.47 -9.34
N ILE A 57 10.36 12.78 -8.63
CA ILE A 57 11.78 13.14 -8.57
C ILE A 57 12.41 13.11 -9.97
N PHE A 58 12.10 12.09 -10.78
CA PHE A 58 12.61 12.02 -12.14
C PHE A 58 12.10 13.18 -13.01
N LEU A 59 10.82 13.51 -12.94
CA LEU A 59 10.23 14.62 -13.69
C LEU A 59 10.86 15.97 -13.33
N TRP A 60 11.17 16.21 -12.05
CA TRP A 60 11.74 17.48 -11.61
C TRP A 60 13.25 17.59 -11.83
N THR A 61 13.98 16.47 -11.72
CA THR A 61 15.45 16.51 -11.68
C THR A 61 16.12 15.92 -12.90
N GLY A 62 15.37 15.20 -13.74
CA GLY A 62 15.91 14.37 -14.83
C GLY A 62 16.69 13.14 -14.34
N ARG A 63 16.84 12.92 -13.02
CA ARG A 63 17.62 11.82 -12.44
C ARG A 63 16.70 10.73 -11.93
N ARG A 64 17.00 9.46 -12.26
CA ARG A 64 16.26 8.31 -11.74
C ARG A 64 16.69 8.04 -10.29
N PRO A 65 15.81 8.15 -9.30
CA PRO A 65 16.16 7.88 -7.91
C PRO A 65 16.28 6.37 -7.65
N ASN A 66 17.07 6.01 -6.64
CA ASN A 66 17.21 4.63 -6.22
C ASN A 66 15.96 4.18 -5.44
N LEU A 67 15.13 3.33 -6.06
CA LEU A 67 13.89 2.83 -5.47
C LEU A 67 14.09 2.08 -4.15
N ASN A 68 15.20 1.36 -3.97
CA ASN A 68 15.44 0.61 -2.74
C ASN A 68 15.68 1.56 -1.56
N VAL A 69 16.45 2.64 -1.78
CA VAL A 69 16.67 3.69 -0.77
C VAL A 69 15.34 4.36 -0.41
N MET A 70 14.52 4.69 -1.40
CA MET A 70 13.20 5.29 -1.16
C MET A 70 12.26 4.36 -0.38
N LYS A 71 12.25 3.06 -0.69
CA LYS A 71 11.46 2.05 0.04
C LYS A 71 11.88 1.99 1.51
N LEU A 72 13.18 1.90 1.78
CA LEU A 72 13.72 1.83 3.14
C LEU A 72 13.38 3.10 3.94
N ALA A 73 13.57 4.27 3.34
CA ALA A 73 13.23 5.55 3.95
C ALA A 73 11.73 5.66 4.27
N LEU A 74 10.85 5.22 3.36
CA LEU A 74 9.41 5.20 3.59
C LEU A 74 9.04 4.32 4.79
N VAL A 75 9.55 3.10 4.84
CA VAL A 75 9.26 2.16 5.95
C VAL A 75 9.75 2.73 7.29
N ALA A 76 10.95 3.32 7.31
CA ALA A 76 11.47 3.97 8.51
C ALA A 76 10.60 5.15 8.95
N GLY A 77 10.16 6.01 8.02
CA GLY A 77 9.30 7.16 8.30
C GLY A 77 7.93 6.78 8.85
N ILE A 78 7.33 5.68 8.36
CA ILE A 78 6.07 5.15 8.88
C ILE A 78 6.24 4.68 10.33
N ARG A 79 7.30 3.91 10.63
CA ARG A 79 7.59 3.42 11.99
C ARG A 79 7.81 4.57 12.98
N ALA A 80 8.57 5.58 12.58
CA ALA A 80 8.83 6.76 13.41
C ALA A 80 7.54 7.53 13.74
N LYS A 81 6.63 7.70 12.76
CA LYS A 81 5.31 8.32 13.01
C LYS A 81 4.44 7.52 13.97
N SER A 82 4.49 6.19 13.92
CA SER A 82 3.75 5.34 14.86
C SER A 82 4.29 5.42 16.28
N ALA A 83 5.60 5.59 16.46
CA ALA A 83 6.23 5.74 17.78
C ALA A 83 5.91 7.10 18.43
N ARG A 84 5.85 8.18 17.65
CA ARG A 84 5.56 9.55 18.15
C ARG A 84 4.09 9.79 18.55
N LYS A 85 3.18 8.88 18.18
CA LYS A 85 1.75 8.95 18.51
C LYS A 85 1.36 8.14 19.76
N ARG A 86 2.32 7.50 20.42
CA ARG A 86 2.12 6.75 21.67
C ARG A 86 2.59 7.55 22.86
#